data_AF-A0AA39SZU9-F1
#
_entry.id   AF-A0AA39SZU9-F1
#
_cell.length_a   1.000
_cell.length_b   1.000
_cell.length_c   1.000
_cell.angle_alpha   90.00
_cell.angle_beta   90.00
_cell.angle_gamma   90.00
#
_symmetry.space_group_name_H-M   'P 1'
#
loop_
_entity.id
_entity.type
_entity.pdbx_description
1 polymer ?
#
loop_
_entity_poly.entity_id
_entity_poly.type
_entity_poly.pdbx_seq_one_letter_code
_entity_poly.pdbx_strand_id
1 'polypeptide(L)'
;MARTNDPAGGKAKAKMPVEGTSQTRKKKAPEPLAVNRDYTRRLQKLQTHAIIYERGIHLAELKDTSLPKIVKDRVWEKFVQHPAVANVTLVRDFYASMVLKTFIAGGLVLVRGIEVQVTEDIINSYFGTTPIPQDELPLGYKTFDGTNGQLAKLLRGNEDDRWNRKHLLKQSQLPKDLAILSLFILASLKPGTHVSSIAVKKAELLASFISGAPMDIGRIIAEINDAGEIDLKEKKKKAKRPIPFPCLITQLCRDAEAPEYDNDNIQNGGWAAVSLRSWTDSLSKGKGVRG
;
A
#
# COMPACT_ATOMS: atom_id res chain seq x y z
N MET A 1 -91.61 -19.99 25.63
CA MET A 1 -91.02 -20.13 24.27
C MET A 1 -89.53 -19.83 24.38
N ALA A 2 -88.68 -20.73 23.87
CA ALA A 2 -87.21 -20.69 23.92
C ALA A 2 -86.64 -19.45 23.18
N ARG A 3 -85.44 -18.90 23.39
CA ARG A 3 -84.08 -19.44 23.65
C ARG A 3 -83.24 -18.30 24.31
N THR A 4 -82.56 -18.47 25.46
CA THR A 4 -81.11 -18.77 25.67
C THR A 4 -80.14 -18.06 24.71
N ASN A 5 -79.03 -17.39 25.05
CA ASN A 5 -78.29 -17.08 26.29
C ASN A 5 -77.31 -15.92 25.97
N ASP A 6 -77.14 -14.98 26.92
CA ASP A 6 -75.98 -14.06 27.11
C ASP A 6 -74.71 -14.86 27.54
N PRO A 7 -73.52 -14.28 27.92
CA PRO A 7 -73.05 -12.88 28.08
C PRO A 7 -71.65 -12.68 27.39
N ALA A 8 -70.89 -11.58 27.45
CA ALA A 8 -70.37 -10.87 28.62
C ALA A 8 -69.65 -9.57 28.21
N GLY A 9 -69.86 -8.53 29.01
CA GLY A 9 -69.21 -7.23 28.89
C GLY A 9 -67.77 -7.21 29.41
N GLY A 10 -67.05 -6.16 29.02
CA GLY A 10 -65.71 -5.87 29.53
C GLY A 10 -65.13 -4.62 28.90
N LYS A 11 -65.26 -3.48 29.60
CA LYS A 11 -64.86 -2.14 29.19
C LYS A 11 -63.36 -1.99 28.92
N ALA A 12 -63.06 -1.08 27.99
CA ALA A 12 -61.74 -0.60 27.62
C ALA A 12 -60.93 -0.01 28.79
N LYS A 13 -59.62 -0.28 28.81
CA LYS A 13 -58.60 0.52 29.51
C LYS A 13 -57.29 0.56 28.71
N ALA A 14 -56.81 1.80 28.56
CA ALA A 14 -55.52 2.33 28.09
C ALA A 14 -54.39 1.36 27.66
N LYS A 15 -53.87 1.58 26.44
CA LYS A 15 -52.54 1.14 26.01
C LYS A 15 -51.55 2.31 26.13
N MET A 16 -50.62 2.20 27.09
CA MET A 16 -49.36 2.96 27.12
C MET A 16 -48.30 2.25 26.26
N PRO A 17 -47.25 2.97 25.80
CA PRO A 17 -46.27 2.43 24.87
C PRO A 17 -45.32 1.44 25.56
N VAL A 18 -45.03 0.32 24.89
CA VAL A 18 -44.07 -0.69 25.33
C VAL A 18 -42.66 -0.18 25.07
N GLU A 19 -41.85 -0.11 26.12
CA GLU A 19 -40.41 0.13 26.06
C GLU A 19 -39.74 -0.87 25.12
N GLY A 20 -39.05 -0.35 24.10
CA GLY A 20 -38.24 -1.15 23.19
C GLY A 20 -37.01 -1.68 23.93
N THR A 21 -36.95 -3.00 24.11
CA THR A 21 -35.73 -3.69 24.51
C THR A 21 -34.63 -3.43 23.49
N SER A 22 -33.63 -2.63 23.87
CA SER A 22 -32.36 -2.50 23.15
C SER A 22 -31.65 -3.85 23.11
N GLN A 23 -31.68 -4.52 21.97
CA GLN A 23 -30.79 -5.63 21.69
C GLN A 23 -29.38 -5.07 21.47
N THR A 24 -28.58 -5.05 22.54
CA THR A 24 -27.12 -4.89 22.42
C THR A 24 -26.57 -6.06 21.62
N ARG A 25 -26.24 -5.80 20.36
CA ARG A 25 -25.52 -6.73 19.47
C ARG A 25 -24.19 -7.08 20.13
N LYS A 26 -24.08 -8.26 20.74
CA LYS A 26 -22.82 -8.77 21.31
C LYS A 26 -21.78 -8.76 20.19
N LYS A 27 -20.81 -7.84 20.26
CA LYS A 27 -19.62 -7.89 19.40
C LYS A 27 -18.90 -9.20 19.73
N LYS A 28 -18.80 -10.09 18.75
CA LYS A 28 -18.03 -11.34 18.85
C LYS A 28 -16.62 -10.96 19.30
N ALA A 29 -16.11 -11.59 20.35
CA ALA A 29 -14.74 -11.38 20.79
C ALA A 29 -13.79 -11.60 19.59
N PRO A 30 -12.75 -10.76 19.40
CA PRO A 30 -11.78 -11.00 18.35
C PRO A 30 -11.26 -12.43 18.49
N GLU A 31 -11.26 -13.20 17.39
CA GLU A 31 -10.62 -14.51 17.39
C GLU A 31 -9.14 -14.32 17.77
N PRO A 32 -8.58 -15.16 18.65
CA PRO A 32 -7.18 -15.05 19.03
C PRO A 32 -6.31 -15.01 17.77
N LEU A 33 -5.31 -14.12 17.75
CA LEU A 33 -4.47 -13.91 16.58
C LEU A 33 -3.87 -15.23 16.10
N ALA A 34 -4.10 -15.52 14.82
CA ALA A 34 -3.58 -16.73 14.21
C ALA A 34 -2.06 -16.64 14.06
N VAL A 35 -1.33 -17.49 14.76
CA VAL A 35 0.11 -17.71 14.52
C VAL A 35 0.28 -18.38 13.17
N ASN A 36 1.21 -17.90 12.34
CA ASN A 36 1.54 -18.57 11.09
C ASN A 36 2.31 -19.88 11.37
N ARG A 37 1.63 -21.02 11.23
CA ARG A 37 2.22 -22.36 11.44
C ARG A 37 3.38 -22.67 10.49
N ASP A 38 3.48 -21.95 9.38
CA ASP A 38 4.54 -22.11 8.39
C ASP A 38 5.70 -21.13 8.59
N TYR A 39 5.67 -20.29 9.63
CA TYR A 39 6.64 -19.22 9.90
C TYR A 39 8.08 -19.62 9.60
N THR A 40 8.58 -20.72 10.18
CA THR A 40 9.97 -21.17 10.00
C THR A 40 10.33 -21.42 8.54
N ARG A 41 9.44 -22.08 7.79
CA ARG A 41 9.63 -22.37 6.36
C ARG A 41 9.61 -21.08 5.54
N ARG A 42 8.70 -20.16 5.86
CA ARG A 42 8.60 -18.85 5.20
C ARG A 42 9.85 -18.02 5.45
N LEU A 43 10.26 -17.90 6.71
CA LEU A 43 11.45 -17.16 7.12
C LEU A 43 12.69 -17.66 6.37
N GLN A 44 12.90 -18.97 6.32
CA GLN A 44 14.03 -19.58 5.61
C GLN A 44 14.04 -19.18 4.12
N LYS A 45 12.88 -19.16 3.45
CA LYS A 45 12.80 -18.71 2.05
C LYS A 45 13.09 -17.22 1.92
N LEU A 46 12.51 -16.39 2.79
CA LEU A 46 12.66 -14.93 2.77
C LEU A 46 14.11 -14.47 2.99
N GLN A 47 14.96 -15.29 3.60
CA GLN A 47 16.41 -15.00 3.70
C GLN A 47 17.06 -14.76 2.34
N THR A 48 16.56 -15.41 1.29
CA THR A 48 17.12 -15.31 -0.07
C THR A 48 16.43 -14.27 -0.95
N HIS A 49 15.42 -13.58 -0.44
CA HIS A 49 14.72 -12.51 -1.16
C HIS A 49 15.44 -11.18 -0.92
N ALA A 50 15.57 -10.40 -1.99
CA ALA A 50 16.09 -9.05 -1.91
C ALA A 50 15.12 -8.16 -1.13
N ILE A 51 15.66 -7.21 -0.35
CA ILE A 51 14.87 -6.15 0.27
C ILE A 51 14.81 -4.97 -0.70
N ILE A 52 13.63 -4.38 -0.86
CA ILE A 52 13.45 -3.17 -1.67
C ILE A 52 13.01 -2.00 -0.80
N TYR A 53 13.98 -1.13 -0.55
CA TYR A 53 13.86 0.03 0.29
C TYR A 53 13.02 1.13 -0.36
N GLU A 54 12.22 1.80 0.45
CA GLU A 54 11.80 3.17 0.18
C GLU A 54 13.04 4.05 0.00
N ARG A 55 12.93 5.12 -0.78
CA ARG A 55 14.04 6.03 -1.10
C ARG A 55 13.59 7.48 -1.02
N GLY A 56 14.41 8.30 -0.37
CA GLY A 56 14.20 9.75 -0.29
C GLY A 56 14.55 10.45 -1.61
N ILE A 57 14.22 11.73 -1.71
CA ILE A 57 14.46 12.54 -2.90
C ILE A 57 15.01 13.91 -2.51
N HIS A 58 16.11 14.30 -3.14
CA HIS A 58 16.65 15.64 -3.04
C HIS A 58 15.85 16.65 -3.87
N LEU A 59 14.78 17.20 -3.29
CA LEU A 59 13.94 18.21 -3.96
C LEU A 59 14.71 19.45 -4.43
N ALA A 60 15.84 19.79 -3.78
CA ALA A 60 16.69 20.90 -4.18
C ALA A 60 17.25 20.75 -5.60
N GLU A 61 17.43 19.51 -6.07
CA GLU A 61 17.85 19.22 -7.45
C GLU A 61 16.67 19.27 -8.42
N LEU A 62 15.42 19.33 -7.98
CA LEU A 62 14.22 19.18 -8.82
C LEU A 62 13.34 20.43 -8.84
N LYS A 63 13.93 21.60 -8.54
CA LYS A 63 13.22 22.89 -8.45
C LYS A 63 12.53 23.34 -9.74
N ASP A 64 12.96 22.82 -10.89
CA ASP A 64 12.39 23.08 -12.22
C ASP A 64 11.26 22.11 -12.60
N THR A 65 10.88 21.19 -11.71
CA THR A 65 9.86 20.16 -11.96
C THR A 65 8.58 20.45 -11.20
N SER A 66 7.51 19.72 -11.53
CA SER A 66 6.25 19.78 -10.77
C SER A 66 6.33 19.10 -9.40
N LEU A 67 7.33 18.24 -9.16
CA LEU A 67 7.39 17.41 -7.94
C LEU A 67 7.42 18.23 -6.64
N PRO A 68 8.27 19.28 -6.47
CA PRO A 68 8.27 20.05 -5.23
C PRO A 68 6.92 20.70 -4.92
N LYS A 69 6.20 21.19 -5.95
CA LYS A 69 4.87 21.77 -5.78
C LYS A 69 3.88 20.70 -5.33
N ILE A 70 3.88 19.53 -5.96
CA ILE A 70 2.97 18.44 -5.59
C ILE A 70 3.23 17.94 -4.17
N VAL A 71 4.50 17.80 -3.79
CA VAL A 71 4.89 17.39 -2.42
C VAL A 71 4.34 18.38 -1.39
N LYS A 72 4.49 19.69 -1.65
CA LYS A 72 3.98 20.74 -0.78
C LYS A 72 2.45 20.75 -0.73
N ASP A 73 1.79 20.74 -1.89
CA ASP A 73 0.32 20.85 -1.98
C ASP A 73 -0.39 19.65 -1.34
N ARG A 74 0.25 18.48 -1.33
CA ARG A 74 -0.29 17.25 -0.73
C ARG A 74 0.24 16.92 0.67
N VAL A 75 1.12 17.76 1.23
CA VAL A 75 1.76 17.54 2.54
C VAL A 75 2.49 16.19 2.60
N TRP A 76 3.29 15.93 1.57
CA TRP A 76 3.98 14.66 1.32
C TRP A 76 5.47 14.71 1.66
N GLU A 77 5.87 15.59 2.56
CA GLU A 77 7.26 15.82 2.93
C GLU A 77 7.93 14.53 3.42
N LYS A 78 7.19 13.64 4.09
CA LYS A 78 7.73 12.37 4.60
C LYS A 78 8.20 11.41 3.49
N PHE A 79 7.65 11.49 2.28
CA PHE A 79 8.06 10.63 1.15
C PHE A 79 9.37 11.07 0.49
N VAL A 80 9.75 12.33 0.65
CA VAL A 80 11.00 12.88 0.09
C VAL A 80 12.13 12.95 1.10
N GLN A 81 11.81 12.85 2.40
CA GLN A 81 12.80 12.69 3.45
C GLN A 81 13.60 11.40 3.27
N HIS A 82 14.85 11.41 3.73
CA HIS A 82 15.65 10.20 3.73
C HIS A 82 14.95 9.15 4.63
N PRO A 83 14.70 7.94 4.12
CA PRO A 83 13.96 6.93 4.86
C PRO A 83 14.72 6.50 6.11
N ALA A 84 13.99 6.16 7.16
CA ALA A 84 14.56 5.71 8.42
C ALA A 84 15.36 4.40 8.24
N VAL A 85 16.23 4.11 9.22
CA VAL A 85 16.98 2.85 9.27
C VAL A 85 16.00 1.67 9.38
N ALA A 86 16.21 0.63 8.59
CA ALA A 86 15.41 -0.58 8.63
C ALA A 86 16.11 -1.70 9.42
N ASN A 87 15.32 -2.44 10.18
CA ASN A 87 15.74 -3.71 10.78
C ASN A 87 15.29 -4.85 9.85
N VAL A 88 16.22 -5.36 9.02
CA VAL A 88 15.92 -6.37 8.00
C VAL A 88 15.50 -7.69 8.62
N THR A 89 16.06 -8.05 9.78
CA THR A 89 15.66 -9.27 10.50
C THR A 89 14.19 -9.17 10.94
N LEU A 90 13.82 -8.06 11.56
CA LEU A 90 12.45 -7.80 12.02
C LEU A 90 11.45 -7.73 10.85
N VAL A 91 11.83 -7.12 9.73
CA VAL A 91 11.00 -7.09 8.51
C VAL A 91 10.75 -8.50 7.99
N ARG A 92 11.77 -9.36 7.95
CA ARG A 92 11.60 -10.77 7.53
C ARG A 92 10.72 -11.54 8.52
N ASP A 93 10.85 -11.28 9.81
CA ASP A 93 9.97 -11.86 10.83
C ASP A 93 8.51 -11.44 10.61
N PHE A 94 8.27 -10.16 10.32
CA PHE A 94 6.94 -9.65 9.99
C PHE A 94 6.34 -10.40 8.80
N TYR A 95 7.03 -10.43 7.65
CA TYR A 95 6.51 -11.09 6.44
C TYR A 95 6.37 -12.62 6.58
N ALA A 96 7.23 -13.27 7.38
CA ALA A 96 7.10 -14.69 7.70
C ALA A 96 5.89 -14.97 8.61
N SER A 97 5.55 -14.03 9.49
CA SER A 97 4.47 -14.17 10.46
C SER A 97 3.09 -13.81 9.91
N MET A 98 3.02 -13.12 8.77
CA MET A 98 1.76 -12.73 8.13
C MET A 98 0.85 -13.93 7.87
N VAL A 99 -0.38 -13.91 8.41
CA VAL A 99 -1.46 -14.82 8.00
C VAL A 99 -2.42 -14.02 7.13
N LEU A 100 -2.43 -14.29 5.82
CA LEU A 100 -3.10 -13.43 4.84
C LEU A 100 -4.59 -13.19 5.15
N LYS A 101 -5.32 -14.22 5.59
CA LYS A 101 -6.74 -14.08 5.95
C LYS A 101 -6.94 -13.10 7.12
N THR A 102 -6.11 -13.21 8.16
CA THR A 102 -6.12 -12.31 9.33
C THR A 102 -5.69 -10.90 8.94
N PHE A 103 -4.63 -10.81 8.13
CA PHE A 103 -4.10 -9.54 7.65
C PHE A 103 -5.08 -8.78 6.75
N ILE A 104 -5.78 -9.46 5.83
CA ILE A 104 -6.82 -8.81 5.02
C ILE A 104 -8.02 -8.38 5.88
N ALA A 105 -8.36 -9.16 6.91
CA ALA A 105 -9.51 -8.86 7.76
C ALA A 105 -9.28 -7.68 8.72
N GLY A 106 -8.03 -7.39 9.08
CA GLY A 106 -7.75 -6.34 10.07
C GLY A 106 -6.32 -5.81 10.10
N GLY A 107 -5.45 -6.15 9.17
CA GLY A 107 -4.07 -5.63 9.11
C GLY A 107 -3.13 -6.15 10.21
N LEU A 108 -3.54 -7.13 11.01
CA LEU A 108 -2.78 -7.59 12.18
C LEU A 108 -1.74 -8.66 11.82
N VAL A 109 -0.53 -8.51 12.38
CA VAL A 109 0.57 -9.49 12.29
C VAL A 109 1.22 -9.65 13.66
N LEU A 110 1.42 -10.90 14.10
CA LEU A 110 2.10 -11.19 15.36
C LEU A 110 3.62 -11.31 15.11
N VAL A 111 4.41 -10.34 15.54
CA VAL A 111 5.86 -10.29 15.35
C VAL A 111 6.55 -10.42 16.69
N ARG A 112 7.34 -11.50 16.87
CA ARG A 112 8.09 -11.76 18.13
C ARG A 112 7.20 -11.70 19.39
N GLY A 113 5.95 -12.13 19.26
CA GLY A 113 4.96 -12.13 20.35
C GLY A 113 4.17 -10.83 20.51
N ILE A 114 4.43 -9.80 19.71
CA ILE A 114 3.77 -8.50 19.76
C ILE A 114 2.83 -8.31 18.57
N GLU A 115 1.67 -7.73 18.81
CA GLU A 115 0.67 -7.45 17.78
C GLU A 115 1.03 -6.15 17.03
N VAL A 116 1.34 -6.28 15.74
CA VAL A 116 1.63 -5.14 14.88
C VAL A 116 0.44 -4.89 13.96
N GLN A 117 -0.19 -3.72 14.12
CA GLN A 117 -1.32 -3.28 13.30
C GLN A 117 -0.82 -2.54 12.06
N VAL A 118 -1.20 -3.02 10.88
CA VAL A 118 -0.87 -2.41 9.58
C VAL A 118 -2.15 -2.29 8.76
N THR A 119 -2.92 -1.23 9.03
CA THR A 119 -4.12 -0.87 8.25
C THR A 119 -3.84 0.35 7.39
N GLU A 120 -4.75 0.63 6.45
CA GLU A 120 -4.70 1.84 5.63
C GLU A 120 -4.64 3.10 6.51
N ASP A 121 -5.44 3.17 7.58
CA ASP A 121 -5.46 4.29 8.52
C ASP A 121 -4.14 4.48 9.27
N ILE A 122 -3.50 3.39 9.72
CA ILE A 122 -2.20 3.45 10.40
C ILE A 122 -1.13 3.94 9.42
N ILE A 123 -1.14 3.46 8.18
CA ILE A 123 -0.20 3.92 7.15
C ILE A 123 -0.46 5.40 6.81
N ASN A 124 -1.72 5.79 6.63
CA ASN A 124 -2.11 7.17 6.35
C ASN A 124 -1.68 8.10 7.49
N SER A 125 -1.91 7.71 8.74
CA SER A 125 -1.47 8.43 9.93
C SER A 125 0.05 8.55 10.00
N TYR A 126 0.76 7.47 9.71
CA TYR A 126 2.22 7.47 9.64
C TYR A 126 2.73 8.49 8.61
N PHE A 127 2.12 8.59 7.44
CA PHE A 127 2.51 9.55 6.41
C PHE A 127 1.88 10.95 6.55
N GLY A 128 1.01 11.17 7.54
CA GLY A 128 0.29 12.44 7.71
C GLY A 128 -0.71 12.73 6.60
N THR A 129 -1.28 11.68 6.00
CA THR A 129 -2.21 11.76 4.86
C THR A 129 -3.63 11.39 5.26
N THR A 130 -4.61 11.85 4.48
CA THR A 130 -6.04 11.64 4.78
C THR A 130 -6.54 10.33 4.17
N PRO A 131 -7.15 9.43 4.96
CA PRO A 131 -7.81 8.24 4.43
C PRO A 131 -9.01 8.64 3.57
N ILE A 132 -9.29 7.87 2.52
CA ILE A 132 -10.42 8.08 1.62
C ILE A 132 -11.31 6.82 1.66
N PRO A 133 -12.64 6.97 1.75
CA PRO A 133 -13.55 5.83 1.76
C PRO A 133 -13.29 4.82 0.62
N GLN A 134 -13.48 3.53 0.92
CA GLN A 134 -13.13 2.44 0.01
C GLN A 134 -13.97 2.44 -1.27
N ASP A 135 -15.25 2.81 -1.14
CA ASP A 135 -16.20 2.97 -2.22
C ASP A 135 -15.85 4.13 -3.17
N GLU A 136 -15.17 5.16 -2.67
CA GLU A 136 -14.72 6.28 -3.50
C GLU A 136 -13.46 5.95 -4.32
N LEU A 137 -12.49 5.23 -3.73
CA LEU A 137 -11.21 4.90 -4.37
C LEU A 137 -10.75 3.47 -4.08
N PRO A 138 -11.30 2.42 -4.74
CA PRO A 138 -11.02 1.02 -4.39
C PRO A 138 -9.54 0.60 -4.44
N LEU A 139 -8.70 1.29 -5.22
CA LEU A 139 -7.25 1.03 -5.32
C LEU A 139 -6.39 2.10 -4.61
N GLY A 140 -7.03 3.06 -3.95
CA GLY A 140 -6.40 4.22 -3.33
C GLY A 140 -6.10 5.34 -4.32
N TYR A 141 -6.46 5.18 -5.58
CA TYR A 141 -6.35 6.20 -6.61
C TYR A 141 -7.42 5.95 -7.67
N LYS A 142 -7.73 7.00 -8.45
CA LYS A 142 -8.73 6.91 -9.50
C LYS A 142 -8.17 6.07 -10.65
N THR A 143 -8.86 4.98 -10.99
CA THR A 143 -8.54 4.20 -12.19
C THR A 143 -8.76 5.05 -13.44
N PHE A 144 -8.00 4.77 -14.48
CA PHE A 144 -8.19 5.47 -15.74
C PHE A 144 -9.36 4.84 -16.51
N ASP A 145 -10.42 5.61 -16.73
CA ASP A 145 -11.67 5.13 -17.34
C ASP A 145 -11.61 5.02 -18.89
N GLY A 146 -10.40 4.96 -19.46
CA GLY A 146 -10.15 4.91 -20.91
C GLY A 146 -9.27 3.74 -21.33
N THR A 147 -8.96 3.67 -22.63
CA THR A 147 -8.09 2.63 -23.19
C THR A 147 -6.62 2.84 -22.82
N ASN A 148 -5.81 1.79 -22.91
CA ASN A 148 -4.35 1.93 -22.78
C ASN A 148 -3.78 2.94 -23.79
N GLY A 149 -4.32 3.01 -25.00
CA GLY A 149 -3.91 4.00 -26.01
C GLY A 149 -4.18 5.44 -25.55
N GLN A 150 -5.35 5.70 -24.96
CA GLN A 150 -5.68 7.01 -24.39
C GLN A 150 -4.79 7.36 -23.18
N LEU A 151 -4.48 6.38 -22.33
CA LEU A 151 -3.55 6.56 -21.22
C LEU A 151 -2.11 6.83 -21.72
N ALA A 152 -1.68 6.18 -22.81
CA ALA A 152 -0.40 6.48 -23.45
C ALA A 152 -0.40 7.91 -24.01
N LYS A 153 -1.49 8.32 -24.67
CA LYS A 153 -1.62 9.70 -25.18
C LYS A 153 -1.48 10.73 -24.07
N LEU A 154 -2.13 10.49 -22.93
CA LEU A 154 -2.02 11.35 -21.75
C LEU A 154 -0.58 11.46 -21.24
N LEU A 155 0.17 10.36 -21.21
CA LEU A 155 1.49 10.31 -20.59
C LEU A 155 2.66 10.66 -21.51
N ARG A 156 2.52 10.52 -22.83
CA ARG A 156 3.61 10.79 -23.79
C ARG A 156 3.20 11.54 -25.05
N GLY A 157 1.97 12.03 -25.12
CA GLY A 157 1.45 12.85 -26.21
C GLY A 157 0.89 12.10 -27.41
N ASN A 158 1.11 10.78 -27.53
CA ASN A 158 0.64 9.97 -28.66
C ASN A 158 -0.04 8.67 -28.19
N GLU A 159 -1.09 8.27 -28.91
CA GLU A 159 -1.78 7.00 -28.68
C GLU A 159 -0.86 5.81 -29.02
N ASP A 160 -0.98 4.73 -28.24
CA ASP A 160 -0.29 3.46 -28.50
C ASP A 160 -1.14 2.28 -28.01
N ASP A 161 -2.06 1.82 -28.85
CA ASP A 161 -2.93 0.67 -28.54
C ASP A 161 -2.17 -0.66 -28.43
N ARG A 162 -0.89 -0.69 -28.84
CA ARG A 162 -0.05 -1.86 -28.62
C ARG A 162 0.38 -1.97 -27.18
N TRP A 163 0.26 -0.92 -26.36
CA TRP A 163 0.65 -0.98 -24.95
C TRP A 163 -0.21 -1.98 -24.18
N ASN A 164 0.45 -3.04 -23.73
CA ASN A 164 -0.15 -4.11 -22.98
C ASN A 164 0.92 -4.84 -22.16
N ARG A 165 0.57 -5.98 -21.56
CA ARG A 165 1.50 -6.78 -20.74
C ARG A 165 2.77 -7.24 -21.48
N LYS A 166 2.76 -7.30 -22.81
CA LYS A 166 3.91 -7.72 -23.65
C LYS A 166 4.70 -6.54 -24.22
N HIS A 167 4.04 -5.41 -24.45
CA HIS A 167 4.67 -4.20 -24.96
C HIS A 167 4.49 -3.09 -23.94
N LEU A 168 5.40 -3.02 -22.96
CA LEU A 168 5.33 -1.99 -21.93
C LEU A 168 5.78 -0.64 -22.48
N LEU A 169 5.14 0.42 -22.00
CA LEU A 169 5.60 1.78 -22.24
C LEU A 169 6.99 1.98 -21.60
N LYS A 170 7.93 2.61 -22.30
CA LYS A 170 9.27 2.86 -21.79
C LYS A 170 9.32 4.19 -21.02
N GLN A 171 10.08 4.21 -19.93
CA GLN A 171 10.33 5.40 -19.14
C GLN A 171 10.95 6.54 -19.97
N SER A 172 11.84 6.20 -20.91
CA SER A 172 12.48 7.17 -21.81
C SER A 172 11.52 7.80 -22.83
N GLN A 173 10.30 7.29 -22.96
CA GLN A 173 9.28 7.86 -23.84
C GLN A 173 8.41 8.89 -23.12
N LEU A 174 8.56 9.05 -21.80
CA LEU A 174 7.86 10.09 -21.04
C LEU A 174 8.57 11.45 -21.19
N PRO A 175 7.80 12.56 -21.17
CA PRO A 175 8.35 13.88 -20.88
C PRO A 175 9.14 13.86 -19.56
N LYS A 176 10.20 14.69 -19.48
CA LYS A 176 11.12 14.73 -18.31
C LYS A 176 10.37 14.83 -16.98
N ASP A 177 9.39 15.72 -16.90
CA ASP A 177 8.62 15.94 -15.67
C ASP A 177 7.85 14.69 -15.24
N LEU A 178 7.16 14.03 -16.18
CA LEU A 178 6.43 12.78 -15.92
C LEU A 178 7.36 11.61 -15.60
N ALA A 179 8.56 11.58 -16.20
CA ALA A 179 9.57 10.59 -15.85
C ALA A 179 10.01 10.74 -14.38
N ILE A 180 10.19 11.97 -13.91
CA ILE A 180 10.55 12.27 -12.52
C ILE A 180 9.43 11.86 -11.56
N LEU A 181 8.17 12.15 -11.89
CA LEU A 181 7.01 11.70 -11.09
C LEU A 181 6.87 10.18 -11.05
N SER A 182 7.07 9.49 -12.18
CA SER A 182 7.08 8.02 -12.27
C SER A 182 8.17 7.41 -11.37
N LEU A 183 9.33 8.05 -11.27
CA LEU A 183 10.41 7.60 -10.41
C LEU A 183 10.14 7.89 -8.93
N PHE A 184 9.50 9.02 -8.60
CA PHE A 184 9.02 9.27 -7.24
C PHE A 184 8.07 8.18 -6.76
N ILE A 185 7.11 7.78 -7.61
CA ILE A 185 6.22 6.64 -7.31
C ILE A 185 7.05 5.39 -6.99
N LEU A 186 8.06 5.06 -7.81
CA LEU A 186 8.91 3.89 -7.60
C LEU A 186 9.89 4.01 -6.42
N ALA A 187 10.16 5.23 -5.96
CA ALA A 187 11.04 5.48 -4.83
C ALA A 187 10.29 5.34 -3.51
N SER A 188 9.07 5.88 -3.43
CA SER A 188 8.41 6.11 -2.15
C SER A 188 7.06 5.40 -1.99
N LEU A 189 6.25 5.31 -3.05
CA LEU A 189 4.87 4.78 -2.96
C LEU A 189 4.75 3.32 -3.37
N LYS A 190 5.59 2.87 -4.31
CA LYS A 190 5.65 1.50 -4.83
C LYS A 190 7.10 1.12 -5.11
N PRO A 191 7.92 0.88 -4.05
CA PRO A 191 9.32 0.54 -4.19
C PRO A 191 9.55 -0.53 -5.25
N GLY A 192 10.30 -0.16 -6.30
CA GLY A 192 10.55 -1.00 -7.47
C GLY A 192 11.97 -0.86 -8.01
N THR A 193 12.55 -1.95 -8.54
CA THR A 193 13.86 -1.95 -9.22
C THR A 193 13.71 -1.74 -10.73
N HIS A 194 12.59 -2.15 -11.31
CA HIS A 194 12.31 -1.98 -12.74
C HIS A 194 11.81 -0.57 -13.05
N VAL A 195 12.76 0.28 -13.40
CA VAL A 195 12.57 1.71 -13.66
C VAL A 195 12.48 2.04 -15.16
N SER A 196 12.87 1.12 -16.04
CA SER A 196 12.91 1.34 -17.50
C SER A 196 11.56 1.23 -18.20
N SER A 197 10.58 0.56 -17.56
CA SER A 197 9.28 0.25 -18.15
C SER A 197 8.14 0.69 -17.23
N ILE A 198 6.97 0.90 -17.81
CA ILE A 198 5.77 1.39 -17.14
C ILE A 198 4.65 0.38 -17.38
N ALA A 199 4.30 -0.33 -16.31
CA ALA A 199 3.10 -1.16 -16.28
C ALA A 199 1.84 -0.28 -16.19
N VAL A 200 0.71 -0.81 -16.68
CA VAL A 200 -0.58 -0.09 -16.71
C VAL A 200 -0.96 0.46 -15.34
N LYS A 201 -0.91 -0.35 -14.28
CA LYS A 201 -1.21 0.11 -12.90
C LYS A 201 -0.34 1.29 -12.44
N LYS A 202 0.96 1.28 -12.78
CA LYS A 202 1.87 2.40 -12.45
C LYS A 202 1.48 3.66 -13.24
N ALA A 203 1.05 3.50 -14.47
CA ALA A 203 0.61 4.61 -15.30
C ALA A 203 -0.75 5.18 -14.89
N GLU A 204 -1.71 4.35 -14.45
CA GLU A 204 -2.97 4.83 -13.87
C GLU A 204 -2.69 5.65 -12.60
N LEU A 205 -1.78 5.17 -11.75
CA LEU A 205 -1.31 5.90 -10.58
C LEU A 205 -0.66 7.23 -10.98
N LEU A 206 0.21 7.24 -11.99
CA LEU A 206 0.82 8.45 -12.54
C LEU A 206 -0.23 9.41 -13.14
N ALA A 207 -1.26 8.90 -13.81
CA ALA A 207 -2.37 9.69 -14.34
C ALA A 207 -3.20 10.35 -13.22
N SER A 208 -3.49 9.60 -12.15
CA SER A 208 -4.10 10.17 -10.92
C SER A 208 -3.23 11.27 -10.31
N PHE A 209 -1.91 11.06 -10.32
CA PHE A 209 -0.94 12.01 -9.80
C PHE A 209 -1.02 13.36 -10.53
N ILE A 210 -0.99 13.34 -11.87
CA ILE A 210 -0.93 14.56 -12.70
C ILE A 210 -2.29 15.25 -12.87
N SER A 211 -3.39 14.51 -12.71
CA SER A 211 -4.75 15.08 -12.74
C SER A 211 -5.14 15.77 -11.43
N GLY A 212 -4.31 15.67 -10.39
CA GLY A 212 -4.64 16.21 -9.08
C GLY A 212 -5.73 15.42 -8.34
N ALA A 213 -6.02 14.19 -8.78
CA ALA A 213 -7.05 13.37 -8.17
C ALA A 213 -6.73 13.07 -6.69
N PRO A 214 -7.75 12.91 -5.83
CA PRO A 214 -7.57 12.40 -4.46
C PRO A 214 -6.88 11.02 -4.48
N MET A 215 -6.03 10.78 -3.47
CA MET A 215 -5.25 9.54 -3.36
C MET A 215 -5.14 9.13 -1.90
N ASP A 216 -5.41 7.85 -1.62
CA ASP A 216 -5.25 7.21 -0.32
C ASP A 216 -3.93 6.43 -0.30
N ILE A 217 -2.96 6.91 0.48
CA ILE A 217 -1.63 6.32 0.51
C ILE A 217 -1.65 4.96 1.20
N GLY A 218 -2.39 4.83 2.30
CA GLY A 218 -2.56 3.56 3.00
C GLY A 218 -3.00 2.44 2.07
N ARG A 219 -3.96 2.72 1.18
CA ARG A 219 -4.43 1.77 0.19
C ARG A 219 -3.47 1.57 -0.99
N ILE A 220 -2.74 2.59 -1.41
CA ILE A 220 -1.69 2.46 -2.45
C ILE A 220 -0.55 1.54 -1.97
N ILE A 221 -0.14 1.68 -0.71
CA ILE A 221 0.95 0.91 -0.07
C ILE A 221 0.49 -0.49 0.37
N ALA A 222 -0.81 -0.80 0.25
CA ALA A 222 -1.37 -2.12 0.52
C ALA A 222 -0.77 -3.25 -0.36
N GLU A 223 0.20 -2.98 -1.25
CA GLU A 223 1.11 -3.99 -1.83
C GLU A 223 1.85 -4.83 -0.77
N ILE A 224 1.89 -4.41 0.50
CA ILE A 224 2.28 -5.28 1.63
C ILE A 224 1.47 -6.60 1.60
N ASN A 225 0.20 -6.56 1.18
CA ASN A 225 -0.63 -7.75 0.95
C ASN A 225 -0.02 -8.71 -0.10
N ASP A 226 0.41 -8.17 -1.24
CA ASP A 226 0.97 -8.93 -2.35
C ASP A 226 2.32 -9.59 -1.99
N ALA A 227 3.11 -8.94 -1.12
CA ALA A 227 4.34 -9.50 -0.56
C ALA A 227 4.06 -10.57 0.52
N GLY A 228 2.96 -10.45 1.25
CA GLY A 228 2.46 -11.49 2.16
C GLY A 228 2.15 -12.83 1.47
N GLU A 229 2.05 -12.86 0.14
CA GLU A 229 1.78 -14.05 -0.68
C GLU A 229 3.01 -14.69 -1.33
N ILE A 230 4.23 -14.21 -1.04
CA ILE A 230 5.48 -14.73 -1.63
C ILE A 230 5.54 -16.28 -1.57
N ASP A 231 5.07 -16.87 -0.48
CA ASP A 231 5.03 -18.33 -0.33
C ASP A 231 3.93 -19.06 -1.11
N LEU A 232 2.81 -18.39 -1.40
CA LEU A 232 1.64 -19.00 -2.05
C LEU A 232 1.75 -18.95 -3.58
N LYS A 233 2.44 -17.94 -4.13
CA LYS A 233 2.46 -17.64 -5.56
C LYS A 233 3.75 -18.07 -6.28
N GLU A 234 4.81 -18.43 -5.55
CA GLU A 234 6.07 -18.87 -6.15
C GLU A 234 6.01 -20.33 -6.63
N LYS A 235 5.70 -20.50 -7.92
CA LYS A 235 6.04 -21.74 -8.65
C LYS A 235 7.56 -21.78 -8.83
N LYS A 236 8.17 -22.98 -8.75
CA LYS A 236 9.62 -23.29 -8.76
C LYS A 236 10.49 -22.67 -9.89
N LYS A 237 9.96 -21.85 -10.81
CA LYS A 237 10.65 -21.31 -12.00
C LYS A 237 10.54 -19.78 -12.20
N LYS A 238 9.98 -19.01 -11.27
CA LYS A 238 9.95 -17.53 -11.38
C LYS A 238 11.03 -16.88 -10.54
N ALA A 239 11.49 -15.70 -10.97
CA ALA A 239 12.37 -14.85 -10.20
C ALA A 239 11.71 -14.51 -8.84
N LYS A 240 12.52 -14.53 -7.78
CA LYS A 240 12.09 -14.25 -6.40
C LYS A 240 11.57 -12.83 -6.28
N ARG A 241 10.43 -12.65 -5.63
CA ARG A 241 9.84 -11.31 -5.47
C ARG A 241 10.52 -10.52 -4.34
N PRO A 242 10.99 -9.29 -4.56
CA PRO A 242 11.61 -8.52 -3.48
C PRO A 242 10.60 -8.20 -2.36
N ILE A 243 11.09 -8.06 -1.13
CA ILE A 243 10.32 -7.70 0.06
C ILE A 243 10.30 -6.16 0.17
N PRO A 244 9.12 -5.50 0.05
CA PRO A 244 9.03 -4.06 0.03
C PRO A 244 8.87 -3.43 1.42
N PHE A 245 8.95 -2.10 1.46
CA PHE A 245 8.65 -1.26 2.62
C PHE A 245 9.39 -1.57 3.94
N PRO A 246 10.68 -1.91 3.91
CA PRO A 246 11.41 -2.27 5.13
C PRO A 246 11.44 -1.14 6.17
N CYS A 247 11.48 0.13 5.75
CA CYS A 247 11.57 1.27 6.67
C CYS A 247 10.23 1.50 7.38
N LEU A 248 9.12 1.52 6.63
CA LEU A 248 7.77 1.59 7.18
C LEU A 248 7.50 0.43 8.14
N ILE A 249 7.76 -0.81 7.73
CA ILE A 249 7.49 -1.99 8.57
C ILE A 249 8.33 -1.95 9.85
N THR A 250 9.61 -1.58 9.76
CA THR A 250 10.45 -1.42 10.96
C THR A 250 9.83 -0.41 11.92
N GLN A 251 9.39 0.74 11.42
CA GLN A 251 8.82 1.78 12.26
C GLN A 251 7.49 1.36 12.89
N LEU A 252 6.61 0.68 12.14
CA LEU A 252 5.35 0.16 12.70
C LEU A 252 5.60 -0.91 13.77
N CYS A 253 6.63 -1.75 13.60
CA CYS A 253 7.02 -2.71 14.63
C CYS A 253 7.57 -1.99 15.88
N ARG A 254 8.36 -0.92 15.73
CA ARG A 254 8.86 -0.10 16.84
C ARG A 254 7.74 0.60 17.59
N ASP A 255 6.80 1.19 16.86
CA ASP A 255 5.63 1.88 17.43
C ASP A 255 4.73 0.91 18.21
N ALA A 256 4.73 -0.37 17.82
CA ALA A 256 4.06 -1.46 18.55
C ALA A 256 4.92 -2.05 19.68
N GLU A 257 6.15 -1.56 19.90
CA GLU A 257 7.11 -2.06 20.89
C GLU A 257 7.56 -3.52 20.65
N ALA A 258 7.61 -3.96 19.38
CA ALA A 258 8.19 -5.25 19.04
C ALA A 258 9.69 -5.27 19.41
N PRO A 259 10.18 -6.34 20.06
CA PRO A 259 11.56 -6.38 20.53
C PRO A 259 12.54 -6.43 19.37
N GLU A 260 13.61 -5.64 19.46
CA GLU A 260 14.81 -5.71 18.61
C GLU A 260 15.94 -6.37 19.41
N TYR A 261 16.81 -7.12 18.73
CA TYR A 261 17.91 -7.86 19.35
C TYR A 261 19.26 -7.38 18.80
N ASP A 262 20.32 -7.52 19.60
CA ASP A 262 21.67 -7.05 19.25
C ASP A 262 22.23 -7.68 17.96
N ASN A 263 21.75 -8.88 17.60
CA ASN A 263 22.15 -9.59 16.39
C ASN A 263 21.25 -9.30 15.17
N ASP A 264 20.30 -8.38 15.29
CA ASP A 264 19.47 -7.96 14.17
C ASP A 264 20.30 -7.25 13.10
N ASN A 265 19.98 -7.54 11.84
CA ASN A 265 20.65 -6.92 10.70
C ASN A 265 20.01 -5.55 10.44
N ILE A 266 20.61 -4.52 11.02
CA ILE A 266 20.21 -3.12 10.83
C ILE A 266 20.88 -2.56 9.58
N GLN A 267 20.07 -2.05 8.66
CA GLN A 267 20.53 -1.48 7.39
C GLN A 267 19.92 -0.10 7.19
N ASN A 268 20.75 0.86 6.79
CA ASN A 268 20.23 2.13 6.30
C ASN A 268 19.57 1.86 4.95
N GLY A 269 18.32 2.31 4.77
CA GLY A 269 17.74 2.43 3.43
C GLY A 269 18.70 3.29 2.61
N GLY A 270 19.39 2.66 1.65
CA GLY A 270 20.68 3.16 1.16
C GLY A 270 20.72 4.64 0.78
N TRP A 271 21.94 5.19 0.77
CA TRP A 271 22.36 6.56 0.40
C TRP A 271 21.85 7.12 -0.94
N ALA A 272 20.95 6.44 -1.64
CA ALA A 272 20.35 6.96 -2.85
C ALA A 272 19.10 7.76 -2.49
N ALA A 273 19.30 8.93 -1.88
CA ALA A 273 18.44 10.02 -2.31
C ALA A 273 18.65 10.12 -3.83
N VAL A 274 17.64 9.69 -4.59
CA VAL A 274 17.86 9.50 -6.01
C VAL A 274 18.05 10.88 -6.59
N SER A 275 19.26 11.18 -7.11
CA SER A 275 19.44 12.30 -8.03
C SER A 275 18.66 11.94 -9.29
N LEU A 276 17.36 12.22 -9.27
CA LEU A 276 16.47 11.92 -10.37
C LEU A 276 16.92 12.65 -11.63
N ARG A 277 17.61 13.80 -11.50
CA ARG A 277 18.27 14.49 -12.60
C ARG A 277 19.40 13.69 -13.23
N SER A 278 20.39 13.25 -12.46
CA SER A 278 21.50 12.43 -12.97
C SER A 278 20.98 11.15 -13.66
N TRP A 279 19.91 10.60 -13.09
CA TRP A 279 19.25 9.42 -13.62
C TRP A 279 18.49 9.70 -14.93
N THR A 280 17.71 10.78 -15.02
CA THR A 280 17.06 11.21 -16.27
C THR A 280 18.08 11.61 -17.35
N ASP A 281 19.20 12.21 -16.97
CA ASP A 281 20.28 12.60 -17.89
C ASP A 281 21.02 11.38 -18.45
N SER A 282 21.07 10.29 -17.68
CA SER A 282 21.62 8.99 -18.14
C SER A 282 20.66 8.29 -19.12
N LEU A 283 19.36 8.38 -18.87
CA LEU A 283 18.32 7.89 -19.78
C LEU A 283 18.28 8.66 -21.11
N SER A 284 18.43 9.98 -21.08
CA SER A 284 18.48 10.81 -22.29
C SER A 284 19.75 10.55 -23.12
N LYS A 285 20.85 10.18 -22.46
CA LYS A 285 22.13 9.81 -23.09
C LYS A 285 22.25 8.33 -23.51
N GLY A 286 21.19 7.54 -23.36
CA GLY A 286 21.16 6.13 -23.79
C GLY A 286 22.12 5.20 -23.05
N LYS A 287 22.72 5.63 -21.93
CA LYS A 287 23.58 4.77 -21.12
C LYS A 287 22.74 4.02 -20.11
N GLY A 288 22.50 2.74 -20.39
CA GLY A 288 21.89 1.82 -19.44
C GLY A 288 22.71 1.79 -18.14
N VAL A 289 22.14 2.31 -17.06
CA VAL A 289 22.69 2.15 -15.72
C VAL A 289 22.62 0.65 -15.40
N ARG A 290 23.79 0.02 -15.23
CA ARG A 290 23.89 -1.38 -14.81
C ARG A 290 23.22 -1.52 -13.45
N GLY A 291 22.30 -2.48 -13.35
CA GLY A 291 21.56 -2.81 -12.14
C GLY A 291 22.39 -3.57 -11.12
#